data_AF-A0A6B2EE45-F1
#
_entry.id   AF-A0A6B2EE45-F1
#
_cell.length_a   1.000
_cell.length_b   1.000
_cell.length_c   1.000
_cell.angle_alpha   90.00
_cell.angle_beta   90.00
_cell.angle_gamma   90.00
#
_symmetry.space_group_name_H-M   'P 1'
#
loop_
_entity.id
_entity.type
_entity.pdbx_description
1 polymer ?
#
loop_
_entity_poly.entity_id
_entity_poly.type
_entity_poly.pdbx_seq_one_letter_code
_entity_poly.pdbx_strand_id
1 'polypeptide(L)'
;LQVVRWRRKPRWLPMARSRYNKEPVRKPVDPEEKDEMMRLYNIYRTQYKSVRKFLMAEVAVKESQTTVLTMTPEEELADMKRSIEINEEWNRKIAEMRDKRQEEELELRKLDILERLEAKKLREEERRHVAEEKVQYEIERSKHFISRENLEEAIEHALANPTDFNFAIDLKLNMYRGRTQATPSQSLLRDSSEAQ
;
A
#
# COMPACT_ATOMS: atom_id res chain seq x y z
N LEU A 1 6.42 30.70 19.32
CA LEU A 1 7.08 31.89 19.91
C LEU A 1 6.56 33.15 19.21
N GLN A 2 5.54 33.78 19.79
CA GLN A 2 4.90 34.98 19.24
C GLN A 2 5.58 36.21 19.88
N VAL A 3 6.15 37.09 19.05
CA VAL A 3 6.97 38.22 19.53
C VAL A 3 6.06 39.31 20.09
N VAL A 4 6.17 39.56 21.40
CA VAL A 4 5.51 40.63 22.15
C VAL A 4 5.96 42.01 21.64
N ARG A 5 5.32 42.53 20.59
CA ARG A 5 5.55 43.87 20.02
C ARG A 5 4.79 45.00 20.75
N TRP A 6 4.61 44.91 22.07
CA TRP A 6 3.83 45.91 22.82
C TRP A 6 4.67 46.89 23.65
N ARG A 7 6.01 46.84 23.58
CA ARG A 7 6.84 47.71 24.46
C ARG A 7 7.01 49.16 23.99
N ARG A 8 6.70 49.50 22.73
CA ARG A 8 6.84 50.88 22.19
C ARG A 8 5.65 51.27 21.33
N LYS A 9 5.29 52.56 21.34
CA LYS A 9 4.18 53.10 20.54
C LYS A 9 4.53 53.06 19.04
N PRO A 10 3.63 52.56 18.17
CA PRO A 10 3.86 52.54 16.72
C PRO A 10 3.76 53.96 16.11
N ARG A 11 4.39 54.16 14.95
CA ARG A 11 4.54 55.48 14.31
C ARG A 11 3.21 56.16 13.97
N TRP A 12 2.15 55.39 13.70
CA TRP A 12 0.81 55.88 13.36
C TRP A 12 -0.01 56.32 14.57
N LEU A 13 0.39 55.95 15.79
CA LEU A 13 -0.32 56.33 17.00
C LEU A 13 0.15 57.73 17.43
N PRO A 14 -0.76 58.67 17.71
CA PRO A 14 -0.37 60.01 18.13
C PRO A 14 0.35 60.00 19.48
N MET A 15 1.18 61.01 19.68
CA MET A 15 1.81 61.25 20.98
C MET A 15 0.75 61.57 22.04
N ALA A 16 1.06 61.31 23.31
CA ALA A 16 0.19 61.73 24.40
C ALA A 16 0.13 63.26 24.46
N ARG A 17 -1.05 63.83 24.77
CA ARG A 17 -1.24 65.29 24.86
C ARG A 17 -0.24 65.97 25.81
N SER A 18 0.10 65.31 26.92
CA SER A 18 1.10 65.78 27.90
C SER A 18 2.55 65.84 27.39
N ARG A 19 2.86 65.18 26.25
CA ARG A 19 4.20 65.14 25.65
C ARG A 19 4.34 66.10 24.46
N TYR A 20 3.23 66.67 23.96
CA TYR A 20 3.21 67.50 22.75
C TYR A 20 4.07 68.76 22.90
N ASN A 21 4.04 69.38 24.08
CA ASN A 21 4.77 70.62 24.39
C ASN A 21 5.83 70.42 25.50
N LYS A 22 6.26 69.17 25.75
CA LYS A 22 7.24 68.89 26.81
C LYS A 22 8.65 69.07 26.29
N GLU A 23 9.29 70.19 26.64
CA GLU A 23 10.71 70.40 26.37
C GLU A 23 11.59 69.62 27.36
N PRO A 24 12.52 68.76 26.90
CA PRO A 24 13.45 68.07 27.77
C PRO A 24 14.45 69.06 28.40
N VAL A 25 14.31 69.30 29.70
CA VAL A 25 15.28 70.13 30.44
C VAL A 25 16.61 69.38 30.54
N ARG A 26 17.68 69.99 30.05
CA ARG A 26 19.05 69.47 30.20
C ARG A 26 19.47 69.62 31.66
N LYS A 27 20.08 68.58 32.23
CA LYS A 27 20.67 68.67 33.56
C LYS A 27 21.87 69.62 33.49
N PRO A 28 22.10 70.50 34.49
CA PRO A 28 23.33 71.24 34.59
C PRO A 28 24.48 70.24 34.77
N VAL A 29 25.60 70.50 34.08
CA VAL A 29 26.80 69.67 34.12
C VAL A 29 27.96 70.59 34.44
N ASP A 30 28.83 70.17 35.36
CA ASP A 30 30.06 70.88 35.67
C ASP A 30 30.98 70.87 34.43
N PRO A 31 31.51 72.03 33.98
CA PRO A 31 32.44 72.08 32.87
C PRO A 31 33.67 71.18 33.06
N GLU A 32 34.22 71.09 34.28
CA GLU A 32 35.44 70.30 34.52
C GLU A 32 35.18 68.79 34.36
N GLU A 33 34.09 68.29 34.96
CA GLU A 33 33.68 66.89 34.82
C GLU A 33 33.39 66.54 33.35
N LYS A 34 32.80 67.45 32.59
CA LYS A 34 32.48 67.24 31.19
C LYS A 34 33.75 67.07 30.35
N ASP A 35 34.76 67.89 30.59
CA ASP A 35 36.01 67.85 29.83
C ASP A 35 36.81 66.58 30.14
N GLU A 36 36.90 66.18 31.41
CA GLU A 36 37.52 64.92 31.80
C GLU A 36 36.73 63.71 31.26
N MET A 37 35.40 63.74 31.30
CA MET A 37 34.58 62.69 30.70
C MET A 37 34.83 62.56 29.20
N MET A 38 34.94 63.68 28.48
CA MET A 38 35.25 63.68 27.05
C MET A 38 36.66 63.13 26.77
N ARG A 39 37.65 63.50 27.58
CA ARG A 39 39.02 62.96 27.48
C ARG A 39 39.04 61.45 27.68
N LEU A 40 38.44 60.95 28.76
CA LEU A 40 38.35 59.50 29.04
C LEU A 40 37.60 58.75 27.95
N TYR A 41 36.47 59.31 27.48
CA TYR A 41 35.69 58.73 26.39
C TYR A 41 36.53 58.59 25.12
N ASN A 42 37.28 59.63 24.76
CA ASN A 42 38.13 59.61 23.56
C ASN A 42 39.25 58.56 23.67
N ILE A 43 39.90 58.46 24.82
CA ILE A 43 40.93 57.43 25.09
C ILE A 43 40.33 56.03 24.96
N TYR A 44 39.24 55.77 25.68
CA TYR A 44 38.55 54.47 25.63
C TYR A 44 38.10 54.10 24.23
N ARG A 45 37.47 55.04 23.50
CA ARG A 45 37.00 54.81 22.13
C ARG A 45 38.15 54.46 21.19
N THR A 46 39.30 55.09 21.39
CA THR A 46 40.51 54.84 20.59
C THR A 46 41.08 53.45 20.87
N GLN A 47 41.22 53.08 22.15
CA GLN A 47 41.66 51.74 22.56
C GLN A 47 40.70 50.65 22.09
N TYR A 48 39.40 50.86 22.22
CA TYR A 48 38.42 49.90 21.75
C TYR A 48 38.44 49.74 20.21
N LYS A 49 38.65 50.85 19.48
CA LYS A 49 38.82 50.81 18.02
C LYS A 49 40.07 50.01 17.61
N SER A 50 41.18 50.10 18.35
CA SER A 50 42.38 49.32 18.02
C SER A 50 42.15 47.82 18.21
N VAL A 51 41.54 47.41 19.32
CA VAL A 51 41.17 46.02 19.58
C VAL A 51 40.21 45.49 18.50
N ARG A 52 39.19 46.26 18.15
CA ARG A 52 38.26 45.88 17.08
C ARG A 52 38.98 45.68 15.75
N LYS A 53 39.87 46.59 15.37
CA LYS A 53 40.64 46.47 14.11
C LYS A 53 41.54 45.24 14.11
N PHE A 54 42.19 44.95 15.24
CA PHE A 54 43.00 43.75 15.40
C PHE A 54 42.18 42.48 15.17
N LEU A 55 41.03 42.35 15.84
CA LEU A 55 40.15 41.18 15.67
C LEU A 55 39.59 41.05 14.24
N MET A 56 39.25 42.17 13.60
CA MET A 56 38.81 42.17 12.20
C MET A 56 39.91 41.65 11.27
N ALA A 57 41.17 42.03 11.51
CA ALA A 57 42.30 41.54 10.73
C ALA A 57 42.51 40.04 10.95
N GLU A 58 42.41 39.54 12.19
CA GLU A 58 42.50 38.10 12.47
C GLU A 58 41.41 37.29 11.75
N VAL A 59 40.16 37.79 11.73
CA VAL A 59 39.07 37.14 11.01
C VAL A 59 39.36 37.09 9.51
N ALA A 60 39.80 38.20 8.92
CA ALA A 60 40.15 38.24 7.50
C ALA A 60 41.29 37.27 7.14
N VAL A 61 42.31 37.15 8.00
CA VAL A 61 43.38 36.16 7.82
C VAL A 61 42.84 34.74 7.88
N LYS A 62 41.98 34.42 8.85
CA LYS A 62 41.38 33.09 8.96
C LYS A 62 40.52 32.74 7.75
N GLU A 63 39.70 33.67 7.27
CA GLU A 63 38.90 33.48 6.04
C GLU A 63 39.81 33.13 4.85
N SER A 64 40.91 33.85 4.66
CA SER A 64 41.88 33.56 3.58
C SER A 64 42.60 32.21 3.74
N GLN A 65 42.78 31.72 4.97
CA GLN A 65 43.40 30.43 5.23
C GLN A 65 42.44 29.26 5.01
N THR A 66 41.13 29.44 5.29
CA THR A 66 40.14 28.37 5.09
C THR A 66 40.05 27.92 3.63
N THR A 67 40.20 28.83 2.68
CA THR A 67 40.23 28.51 1.24
C THR A 67 41.47 27.72 0.80
N VAL A 68 42.54 27.72 1.60
CA VAL A 68 43.79 26.98 1.32
C VAL A 68 43.76 25.58 1.94
N LEU A 69 42.92 25.35 2.96
CA LEU A 69 42.78 24.07 3.66
C LEU A 69 41.78 23.11 3.00
N THR A 70 40.91 23.61 2.12
CA THR A 70 40.05 22.78 1.28
C THR A 70 40.85 22.20 0.12
N MET A 71 40.55 20.95 -0.28
CA MET A 71 41.14 20.33 -1.48
C MET A 71 41.01 21.29 -2.67
N THR A 72 41.97 21.22 -3.58
CA THR A 72 41.82 21.99 -4.82
C THR A 72 40.58 21.50 -5.57
N PRO A 73 39.85 22.38 -6.28
CA PRO A 73 38.65 21.97 -7.02
C PRO A 73 38.95 20.87 -8.05
N GLU A 74 40.19 20.79 -8.54
CA GLU A 74 40.64 19.73 -9.45
C GLU A 74 40.72 18.37 -8.78
N GLU A 75 41.23 18.31 -7.54
CA GLU A 75 41.28 17.09 -6.73
C GLU A 75 39.86 16.61 -6.38
N GLU A 76 38.96 17.52 -6.00
CA GLU A 76 37.56 17.17 -5.72
C GLU A 76 36.85 16.58 -6.94
N LEU A 77 37.08 17.16 -8.13
CA LEU A 77 36.53 16.64 -9.37
C LEU A 77 37.13 15.28 -9.74
N ALA A 78 38.41 15.05 -9.48
CA ALA A 78 39.05 13.76 -9.69
C ALA A 78 38.46 12.68 -8.76
N ASP A 79 38.25 13.01 -7.48
CA ASP A 79 37.63 12.13 -6.48
C ASP A 79 36.19 11.79 -6.85
N MET A 80 35.43 12.79 -7.31
CA MET A 80 34.07 12.59 -7.79
C MET A 80 34.04 11.64 -8.99
N LYS A 81 34.93 11.83 -9.98
CA LYS A 81 35.03 10.93 -11.15
C LYS A 81 35.34 9.49 -10.74
N ARG A 82 36.34 9.29 -9.87
CA ARG A 82 36.66 7.95 -9.35
C ARG A 82 35.47 7.29 -8.66
N SER A 83 34.71 8.07 -7.88
CA SER A 83 33.52 7.58 -7.17
C SER A 83 32.41 7.17 -8.14
N ILE A 84 32.23 7.90 -9.24
CA ILE A 84 31.26 7.58 -10.29
C ILE A 84 31.65 6.28 -10.99
N GLU A 85 32.92 6.12 -11.38
CA GLU A 85 33.41 4.92 -12.06
C GLU A 85 33.20 3.64 -11.22
N ILE A 86 33.49 3.70 -9.91
CA ILE A 86 33.25 2.59 -8.98
C ILE A 86 31.76 2.25 -8.90
N ASN A 87 30.89 3.27 -8.88
CA ASN A 87 29.44 3.08 -8.83
C ASN A 87 28.92 2.44 -10.12
N GLU A 88 29.41 2.87 -11.28
CA GLU A 88 29.07 2.28 -12.57
C GLU A 88 29.51 0.81 -12.66
N GLU A 89 30.71 0.47 -12.19
CA GLU A 89 31.15 -0.92 -12.08
C GLU A 89 30.26 -1.77 -11.18
N TRP A 90 29.83 -1.23 -10.05
CA TRP A 90 28.95 -1.93 -9.13
C TRP A 90 27.56 -2.14 -9.73
N ASN A 91 27.01 -1.11 -10.39
CA ASN A 91 25.73 -1.19 -11.08
C ASN A 91 25.74 -2.21 -12.21
N ARG A 92 26.83 -2.31 -12.97
CA ARG A 92 27.01 -3.35 -14.00
C ARG A 92 26.95 -4.75 -13.40
N LYS A 93 27.71 -5.00 -12.32
CA LYS A 93 27.70 -6.29 -11.61
C LYS A 93 26.31 -6.64 -11.08
N ILE A 94 25.59 -5.67 -10.50
CA ILE A 94 24.23 -5.88 -10.00
C ILE A 94 23.23 -6.14 -11.14
N ALA A 95 23.38 -5.46 -12.27
CA ALA A 95 22.53 -5.67 -13.45
C ALA A 95 22.66 -7.11 -13.95
N GLU A 96 23.88 -7.62 -14.11
CA GLU A 96 24.11 -9.02 -14.53
C GLU A 96 23.46 -10.03 -13.56
N MET A 97 23.56 -9.78 -12.25
CA MET A 97 22.91 -10.61 -11.22
C MET A 97 21.39 -10.51 -11.26
N ARG A 98 20.84 -9.36 -11.69
CA ARG A 98 19.41 -9.15 -11.85
C ARG A 98 18.88 -9.90 -13.06
N ASP A 99 19.60 -9.84 -14.17
CA ASP A 99 19.18 -10.47 -15.42
C ASP A 99 19.12 -11.99 -15.27
N LYS A 100 20.14 -12.60 -14.63
CA LYS A 100 20.13 -14.04 -14.30
C LYS A 100 18.90 -14.45 -13.47
N ARG A 101 18.58 -13.68 -12.43
CA ARG A 101 17.41 -13.95 -11.59
C ARG A 101 16.10 -13.81 -12.38
N GLN A 102 16.01 -12.82 -13.26
CA GLN A 102 14.84 -12.62 -14.11
C GLN A 102 14.66 -13.76 -15.11
N GLU A 103 15.74 -14.28 -15.67
CA GLU A 103 15.70 -15.46 -16.54
C GLU A 103 15.16 -16.68 -15.78
N GLU A 104 15.66 -16.96 -14.57
CA GLU A 104 15.17 -18.04 -13.71
C GLU A 104 13.67 -17.86 -13.36
N GLU A 105 13.25 -16.65 -12.99
CA GLU A 105 11.84 -16.35 -12.70
C GLU A 105 10.94 -16.53 -13.93
N LEU A 106 11.43 -16.17 -15.12
CA LEU A 106 10.70 -16.36 -16.37
C LEU A 106 10.55 -17.85 -16.71
N GLU A 107 11.56 -18.67 -16.48
CA GLU A 107 11.48 -20.12 -16.68
C GLU A 107 10.46 -20.77 -15.73
N LEU A 108 10.54 -20.44 -14.44
CA LEU A 108 9.57 -20.92 -13.44
C LEU A 108 8.14 -20.51 -13.80
N ARG A 109 7.96 -19.27 -14.27
CA ARG A 109 6.65 -18.77 -14.68
C ARG A 109 6.10 -19.49 -15.92
N LYS A 110 6.96 -19.85 -16.88
CA LYS A 110 6.56 -20.66 -18.05
C LYS A 110 6.05 -22.03 -17.60
N LEU A 111 6.74 -22.67 -16.65
CA LEU A 111 6.32 -23.97 -16.11
C LEU A 111 4.96 -23.90 -15.40
N ASP A 112 4.76 -22.93 -14.51
CA ASP A 112 3.48 -22.72 -13.81
C ASP A 112 2.33 -22.41 -14.79
N ILE A 113 2.59 -21.64 -15.86
CA ILE A 113 1.58 -21.39 -16.90
C ILE A 113 1.21 -22.70 -17.63
N LEU A 114 2.20 -23.54 -17.95
CA LEU A 114 1.98 -24.79 -18.65
C LEU A 114 1.15 -25.76 -17.79
N GLU A 115 1.50 -25.93 -16.52
CA GLU A 115 0.76 -26.74 -15.56
C GLU A 115 -0.70 -26.27 -15.42
N ARG A 116 -0.91 -24.95 -15.32
CA ARG A 116 -2.27 -24.37 -15.26
C ARG A 116 -3.07 -24.63 -16.52
N LEU A 117 -2.43 -24.58 -17.70
CA LEU A 117 -3.10 -24.86 -18.96
C LEU A 117 -3.51 -26.34 -19.05
N GLU A 118 -2.65 -27.27 -18.62
CA GLU A 118 -2.96 -28.70 -18.57
C GLU A 118 -4.10 -28.98 -17.58
N ALA A 119 -4.02 -28.45 -16.36
CA ALA A 119 -5.08 -28.59 -15.35
C ALA A 119 -6.41 -27.95 -15.80
N LYS A 120 -6.36 -26.90 -16.63
CA LYS A 120 -7.57 -26.30 -17.21
C LYS A 120 -8.16 -27.20 -18.29
N LYS A 121 -7.34 -27.76 -19.18
CA LYS A 121 -7.78 -28.70 -20.23
C LYS A 121 -8.46 -29.92 -19.62
N LEU A 122 -7.86 -30.55 -18.61
CA LEU A 122 -8.43 -31.71 -17.93
C LEU A 122 -9.82 -31.40 -17.33
N ARG A 123 -9.95 -30.27 -16.62
CA ARG A 123 -11.24 -29.82 -16.06
C ARG A 123 -12.28 -29.47 -17.13
N GLU A 124 -11.86 -29.07 -18.33
CA GLU A 124 -12.77 -28.83 -19.46
C GLU A 124 -13.20 -30.14 -20.13
N GLU A 125 -12.32 -31.14 -20.17
CA GLU A 125 -12.65 -32.49 -20.64
C GLU A 125 -13.63 -33.19 -19.70
N GLU A 126 -13.37 -33.18 -18.38
CA GLU A 126 -14.29 -33.71 -17.37
C GLU A 126 -15.68 -33.06 -17.44
N ARG A 127 -15.71 -31.72 -17.57
CA ARG A 127 -16.98 -30.99 -17.71
C ARG A 127 -17.72 -31.33 -18.99
N ARG A 128 -17.00 -31.54 -20.10
CA ARG A 128 -17.61 -31.98 -21.36
C ARG A 128 -18.18 -33.38 -21.22
N HIS A 129 -17.43 -34.31 -20.62
CA HIS A 129 -17.90 -35.68 -20.40
C HIS A 129 -19.19 -35.73 -19.56
N VAL A 130 -19.21 -35.02 -18.43
CA VAL A 130 -20.41 -34.94 -17.57
C VAL A 130 -21.59 -34.27 -18.29
N ALA A 131 -21.33 -33.28 -19.14
CA ALA A 131 -22.38 -32.66 -19.93
C ALA A 131 -22.94 -33.62 -20.99
N GLU A 132 -22.07 -34.37 -21.68
CA GLU A 132 -22.45 -35.38 -22.66
C GLU A 132 -23.26 -36.52 -22.03
N GLU A 133 -22.84 -37.04 -20.88
CA GLU A 133 -23.59 -38.06 -20.11
C GLU A 133 -25.00 -37.57 -19.75
N LYS A 134 -25.12 -36.32 -19.28
CA LYS A 134 -26.42 -35.71 -18.96
C LYS A 134 -27.31 -35.56 -20.20
N VAL A 135 -26.73 -35.15 -21.32
CA VAL A 135 -27.47 -35.02 -22.58
C VAL A 135 -27.95 -36.39 -23.06
N GLN A 136 -27.11 -37.42 -23.00
CA GLN A 136 -27.49 -38.79 -23.36
C GLN A 136 -28.61 -39.32 -22.47
N TYR A 137 -28.49 -39.15 -21.15
CA TYR A 137 -29.53 -39.53 -20.20
C TYR A 137 -30.86 -38.83 -20.50
N GLU A 138 -30.84 -37.53 -20.81
CA GLU A 138 -32.06 -36.79 -21.11
C GLU A 138 -32.66 -37.18 -22.47
N ILE A 139 -31.82 -37.55 -23.46
CA ILE A 139 -32.28 -38.11 -24.74
C ILE A 139 -33.01 -39.44 -24.50
N GLU A 140 -32.47 -40.34 -23.66
CA GLU A 140 -33.12 -41.60 -23.33
C GLU A 140 -34.43 -41.40 -22.58
N ARG A 141 -34.43 -40.47 -21.62
CA ARG A 141 -35.64 -40.07 -20.88
C ARG A 141 -36.70 -39.46 -21.81
N SER A 142 -36.30 -38.69 -22.81
CA SER A 142 -37.22 -38.03 -23.75
C SER A 142 -38.05 -39.00 -24.57
N LYS A 143 -37.57 -40.22 -24.81
CA LYS A 143 -38.32 -41.29 -25.49
C LYS A 143 -39.58 -41.69 -24.72
N HIS A 144 -39.58 -41.49 -23.40
CA HIS A 144 -40.68 -41.84 -22.51
C HIS A 144 -41.62 -40.65 -22.26
N PHE A 145 -41.42 -39.50 -22.93
CA PHE A 145 -42.31 -38.35 -22.80
C PHE A 145 -43.62 -38.56 -23.55
N ILE A 146 -44.71 -38.07 -22.95
CA ILE A 146 -46.05 -38.15 -23.52
C ILE A 146 -46.18 -37.08 -24.61
N SER A 147 -46.31 -37.51 -25.87
CA SER A 147 -46.60 -36.64 -27.01
C SER A 147 -48.11 -36.37 -27.10
N ARG A 148 -48.53 -35.44 -27.97
CA ARG A 148 -49.96 -35.17 -28.21
C ARG A 148 -50.70 -36.39 -28.77
N GLU A 149 -49.98 -37.25 -29.49
CA GLU A 149 -50.52 -38.44 -30.14
C GLU A 149 -50.75 -39.57 -29.12
N ASN A 150 -49.84 -39.74 -28.15
CA ASN A 150 -49.91 -40.81 -27.14
C ASN A 150 -50.64 -40.38 -25.84
N LEU A 151 -51.37 -39.27 -25.87
CA LEU A 151 -51.94 -38.63 -24.68
C LEU A 151 -53.06 -39.47 -24.06
N GLU A 152 -54.03 -39.91 -24.87
CA GLU A 152 -55.21 -40.64 -24.39
C GLU A 152 -54.81 -42.01 -23.82
N GLU A 153 -53.93 -42.74 -24.51
CA GLU A 153 -53.40 -44.04 -24.06
C GLU A 153 -52.64 -43.91 -22.73
N ALA A 154 -51.85 -42.85 -22.55
CA ALA A 154 -51.12 -42.62 -21.30
C ALA A 154 -52.05 -42.30 -20.12
N ILE A 155 -53.17 -41.60 -20.36
CA ILE A 155 -54.19 -41.31 -19.34
C ILE A 155 -54.87 -42.61 -18.88
N GLU A 156 -55.28 -43.46 -19.82
CA GLU A 156 -55.90 -44.75 -19.49
C GLU A 156 -54.95 -45.66 -18.71
N HIS A 157 -53.68 -45.76 -19.13
CA HIS A 157 -52.67 -46.53 -18.42
C HIS A 157 -52.43 -46.01 -17.00
N ALA A 158 -52.37 -44.69 -16.79
CA ALA A 158 -52.20 -44.09 -15.47
C ALA A 158 -53.40 -44.33 -14.54
N LEU A 159 -54.62 -44.35 -15.08
CA LEU A 159 -55.83 -44.68 -14.32
C LEU A 159 -55.90 -46.17 -13.95
N ALA A 160 -55.46 -47.05 -14.86
CA ALA A 160 -55.42 -48.49 -14.63
C ALA A 160 -54.33 -48.91 -13.62
N ASN A 161 -53.18 -48.23 -13.64
CA ASN A 161 -52.01 -48.56 -12.83
C ASN A 161 -51.65 -47.41 -11.87
N PRO A 162 -52.36 -47.24 -10.74
CA PRO A 162 -52.01 -46.24 -9.74
C PRO A 162 -50.67 -46.57 -9.06
N THR A 163 -49.69 -45.66 -9.14
CA THR A 163 -48.38 -45.82 -8.50
C THR A 163 -48.37 -45.19 -7.11
N ASP A 164 -47.87 -45.94 -6.10
CA ASP A 164 -47.75 -45.47 -4.71
C ASP A 164 -46.30 -45.11 -4.38
N PHE A 165 -46.04 -43.84 -4.07
CA PHE A 165 -44.72 -43.35 -3.65
C PHE A 165 -44.52 -43.35 -2.13
N ASN A 166 -45.50 -43.83 -1.35
CA ASN A 166 -45.38 -43.86 0.11
C ASN A 166 -44.34 -44.91 0.55
N PHE A 167 -43.38 -44.48 1.35
CA PHE A 167 -42.45 -45.37 2.03
C PHE A 167 -42.12 -44.87 3.44
N ALA A 168 -41.78 -45.79 4.33
CA ALA A 168 -41.28 -45.51 5.67
C ALA A 168 -39.82 -45.93 5.78
N ILE A 169 -39.04 -45.22 6.61
CA ILE A 169 -37.65 -45.56 6.90
C ILE A 169 -37.52 -45.83 8.41
N ASP A 170 -36.91 -46.96 8.75
CA ASP A 170 -36.60 -47.31 10.14
C ASP A 170 -35.28 -46.66 10.62
N LEU A 171 -35.03 -46.65 11.93
CA LEU A 171 -33.78 -46.15 12.54
C LEU A 171 -32.52 -46.85 12.01
N LYS A 172 -32.67 -48.04 11.42
CA LYS A 172 -31.61 -48.79 10.72
C LYS A 172 -31.46 -48.44 9.23
N LEU A 173 -32.14 -47.40 8.76
CA LEU A 173 -32.18 -46.96 7.35
C LEU A 173 -32.77 -47.99 6.37
N ASN A 174 -33.57 -48.93 6.86
CA ASN A 174 -34.32 -49.85 6.00
C ASN A 174 -35.56 -49.13 5.43
N MET A 175 -35.75 -49.22 4.12
CA MET A 175 -36.85 -48.58 3.40
C MET A 175 -37.98 -49.60 3.15
N TYR A 176 -39.19 -49.28 3.60
CA TYR A 176 -40.40 -50.08 3.43
C TYR A 176 -41.37 -49.35 2.51
N ARG A 177 -41.68 -49.90 1.33
CA ARG A 177 -42.56 -49.28 0.32
C ARG A 177 -43.99 -49.84 0.39
N GLY A 178 -44.98 -48.98 0.19
CA GLY A 178 -46.39 -49.33 0.00
C GLY A 178 -47.28 -49.28 1.25
N ARG A 179 -48.60 -49.28 1.02
CA ARG A 179 -49.66 -49.44 2.04
C ARG A 179 -49.94 -50.92 2.35
N THR A 180 -48.92 -51.67 2.75
CA THR A 180 -49.08 -53.10 3.06
C THR A 180 -49.48 -53.24 4.54
N GLN A 181 -50.61 -53.91 4.82
CA GLN A 181 -51.12 -54.18 6.19
C GLN A 181 -50.30 -55.24 6.95
N ALA A 182 -49.12 -55.62 6.46
CA ALA A 182 -48.32 -56.69 7.03
C ALA A 182 -47.45 -56.15 8.18
N THR A 183 -47.78 -56.57 9.41
CA THR A 183 -46.90 -56.45 10.59
C THR A 183 -45.51 -57.02 10.30
N PRO A 184 -44.42 -56.45 10.86
CA PRO A 184 -43.07 -56.86 10.56
C PRO A 184 -42.72 -58.13 11.33
N SER A 185 -43.26 -59.27 10.90
CA SER A 185 -42.83 -60.59 11.37
C SER A 185 -42.32 -61.39 10.18
N GLN A 186 -41.00 -61.36 10.04
CA GLN A 186 -40.15 -62.26 9.24
C GLN A 186 -40.45 -62.37 7.73
N SER A 187 -39.37 -62.18 6.97
CA SER A 187 -39.22 -62.49 5.54
C SER A 187 -40.18 -61.78 4.58
N LEU A 188 -39.72 -60.63 4.06
CA LEU A 188 -40.01 -60.28 2.69
C LEU A 188 -38.69 -60.23 1.93
N LEU A 189 -38.67 -60.99 0.85
CA LEU A 189 -37.54 -61.23 -0.03
C LEU A 189 -36.92 -59.91 -0.49
N ARG A 190 -35.59 -59.92 -0.59
CA ARG A 190 -34.82 -58.93 -1.31
C ARG A 190 -35.19 -59.07 -2.78
N ASP A 191 -36.09 -58.24 -3.29
CA ASP A 191 -36.32 -58.13 -4.73
C ASP A 191 -35.05 -57.55 -5.36
N SER A 192 -34.21 -58.47 -5.85
CA SER A 192 -33.21 -58.22 -6.86
C SER A 192 -33.87 -58.41 -8.22
N SER A 193 -34.61 -57.41 -8.72
CA SER A 193 -35.03 -57.40 -10.11
C SER A 193 -35.34 -55.98 -10.58
N GLU A 194 -34.80 -55.68 -11.76
CA GLU A 194 -35.12 -54.55 -12.64
C GLU A 194 -34.40 -53.22 -12.36
N ALA A 195 -33.10 -53.23 -12.69
CA ALA A 195 -32.47 -52.10 -13.37
C ALA A 195 -32.14 -52.56 -14.81
N GLN A 196 -32.98 -52.16 -15.76
CA GLN A 196 -32.63 -51.93 -17.16
C GLN A 196 -33.03 -50.49 -17.48
#